data_AF-A0A2D4FYY5-F1
#
_entry.id   AF-A0A2D4FYY5-F1
#
_cell.length_a   1.000
_cell.length_b   1.000
_cell.length_c   1.000
_cell.angle_alpha   90.00
_cell.angle_beta   90.00
_cell.angle_gamma   90.00
#
_symmetry.space_group_name_H-M   'P 1'
#
loop_
_entity.id
_entity.type
_entity.pdbx_description
1 polymer ?
#
loop_
_entity_poly.entity_id
_entity_poly.type
_entity_poly.pdbx_seq_one_letter_code
_entity_poly.pdbx_strand_id
1 'polypeptide(L)'
;SGQLQFLLCIVHTLFTGTNRALLCKSTMDGLQVTQLNMDHTTENEDELFRFSQLGLDAAKIKQVGTIGGQESTRRIGDYKVKYGYSDIEFLSAAKSKPIIAEPEIHGGHPLDGVTGFLVLMSEGLYKALDAAHGPGQANQEIAAMIATEFAKQTSLD
;
A
#
# COMPACT_ATOMS: atom_id res chain seq x y z
N SER A 1 7.86 -2.96 44.14
CA SER A 1 8.23 -4.04 43.21
C SER A 1 6.95 -4.57 42.59
N GLY A 2 6.50 -3.95 41.49
CA GLY A 2 5.18 -4.14 40.90
C GLY A 2 5.31 -4.56 39.44
N GLN A 3 4.67 -5.68 39.11
CA GLN A 3 4.40 -6.16 37.76
C GLN A 3 3.60 -5.15 36.92
N LEU A 4 3.70 -5.32 35.59
CA LEU A 4 2.93 -4.69 34.50
C LEU A 4 3.37 -3.30 34.01
N GLN A 5 4.25 -3.28 32.99
CA GLN A 5 3.99 -2.65 31.68
C GLN A 5 5.20 -2.85 30.75
N PHE A 6 5.27 -3.99 30.07
CA PHE A 6 5.94 -4.06 28.78
C PHE A 6 4.82 -4.08 27.73
N LEU A 7 4.39 -2.90 27.31
CA LEU A 7 3.49 -2.75 26.18
C LEU A 7 4.34 -2.94 24.92
N LEU A 8 4.46 -4.18 24.46
CA LEU A 8 5.01 -4.50 23.15
C LEU A 8 4.06 -3.89 22.11
N CYS A 9 4.31 -2.66 21.69
CA CYS A 9 3.50 -1.98 20.68
C CYS A 9 3.75 -2.65 19.33
N ILE A 10 2.88 -3.59 18.96
CA ILE A 10 2.85 -4.19 17.64
C ILE A 10 1.87 -3.41 16.78
N VAL A 11 2.33 -2.86 15.66
CA VAL A 11 1.43 -2.29 14.64
C VAL A 11 1.09 -3.38 13.64
N HIS A 12 -0.20 -3.61 13.43
CA HIS A 12 -0.75 -4.39 12.32
C HIS A 12 -1.33 -3.44 11.30
N THR A 13 -1.11 -3.71 10.02
CA THR A 13 -1.70 -2.94 8.93
C THR A 13 -2.57 -3.83 8.06
N LEU A 14 -3.74 -3.30 7.70
CA LEU A 14 -4.73 -3.93 6.83
C LEU A 14 -4.88 -3.07 5.59
N PHE A 15 -4.51 -3.60 4.43
CA PHE A 15 -4.49 -2.83 3.19
C PHE A 15 -5.34 -3.46 2.08
N THR A 16 -6.13 -2.60 1.42
CA THR A 16 -6.79 -2.90 0.15
C THR A 16 -6.41 -1.82 -0.84
N GLY A 17 -5.77 -2.21 -1.94
CA GLY A 17 -5.40 -1.29 -3.03
C GLY A 17 -4.01 -0.70 -2.90
N THR A 18 -3.89 0.60 -3.13
CA THR A 18 -2.63 1.32 -3.48
C THR A 18 -2.23 2.38 -2.45
N ASN A 19 -3.03 2.59 -1.39
CA ASN A 19 -2.61 3.45 -0.28
C ASN A 19 -1.37 2.86 0.40
N ARG A 20 -0.55 3.73 1.02
CA ARG A 20 0.73 3.32 1.61
C ARG A 20 0.80 3.63 3.10
N ALA A 21 1.36 2.69 3.87
CA ALA A 21 1.89 2.89 5.21
C ALA A 21 3.42 2.93 5.15
N LEU A 22 4.01 3.98 5.73
CA LEU A 22 5.45 4.08 5.91
C LEU A 22 5.81 4.12 7.40
N LEU A 23 6.72 3.27 7.83
CA LEU A 23 7.37 3.37 9.12
C LEU A 23 8.68 4.14 8.96
N CYS A 24 8.74 5.32 9.58
CA CYS A 24 9.89 6.21 9.52
C CYS A 24 10.60 6.17 10.87
N LYS A 25 11.77 5.54 10.93
CA LYS A 25 12.58 5.38 12.15
C LYS A 25 13.74 6.36 12.14
N SER A 26 13.92 7.08 13.24
CA SER A 26 15.12 7.87 13.46
C SER A 26 16.25 6.95 13.93
N THR A 27 17.36 6.96 13.19
CA THR A 27 18.59 6.23 13.49
C THR A 27 19.75 7.22 13.60
N MET A 28 20.94 6.73 13.99
CA MET A 28 22.14 7.58 14.02
C MET A 28 22.54 8.13 12.65
N ASP A 29 22.16 7.42 11.58
CA ASP A 29 22.48 7.78 10.19
C ASP A 29 21.40 8.65 9.51
N GLY A 30 20.32 8.98 10.24
CA GLY A 30 19.23 9.82 9.74
C GLY A 30 17.87 9.14 9.83
N LEU A 31 17.00 9.39 8.85
CA LEU A 31 15.64 8.84 8.81
C LEU A 31 15.60 7.60 7.91
N GLN A 32 15.36 6.43 8.51
CA GLN A 32 15.10 5.19 7.78
C GLN A 32 13.60 5.08 7.46
N VAL A 33 13.25 5.02 6.18
CA VAL A 33 11.85 4.90 5.73
C VAL A 33 11.62 3.50 5.17
N THR A 34 10.60 2.81 5.67
CA THR A 34 10.21 1.47 5.21
C THR A 34 8.71 1.46 4.90
N GLN A 35 8.34 1.09 3.67
CA GLN A 35 6.95 0.85 3.32
C GLN A 35 6.49 -0.48 3.92
N LEU A 36 5.42 -0.46 4.72
CA LEU A 36 4.95 -1.63 5.47
C LEU A 36 4.04 -2.54 4.65
N ASN A 37 3.39 -2.01 3.61
CA ASN A 37 2.49 -2.76 2.75
C ASN A 37 2.96 -2.76 1.30
N MET A 38 2.48 -3.71 0.50
CA MET A 38 2.71 -3.69 -0.94
C MET A 38 1.54 -3.02 -1.67
N ASP A 39 1.85 -2.37 -2.78
CA ASP A 39 0.82 -1.82 -3.66
C ASP A 39 0.16 -2.99 -4.41
N HIS A 40 -1.17 -3.09 -4.33
CA HIS A 40 -1.92 -4.10 -5.07
C HIS A 40 -2.20 -3.59 -6.48
N THR A 41 -1.27 -3.80 -7.42
CA THR A 41 -1.37 -3.37 -8.82
C THR A 41 -1.08 -4.52 -9.78
N THR A 42 -1.20 -4.26 -11.08
CA THR A 42 -0.79 -5.21 -12.14
C THR A 42 0.72 -5.34 -12.30
N GLU A 43 1.52 -4.55 -11.57
CA GLU A 43 2.99 -4.69 -11.51
C GLU A 43 3.42 -5.56 -10.32
N ASN A 44 2.52 -5.87 -9.40
CA ASN A 44 2.79 -6.75 -8.28
C ASN A 44 2.73 -8.21 -8.75
N GLU A 45 3.87 -8.90 -8.69
CA GLU A 45 4.01 -10.28 -9.17
C GLU A 45 3.14 -11.28 -8.38
N ASP A 46 2.89 -11.05 -7.08
CA ASP A 46 2.00 -11.90 -6.29
C ASP A 46 0.54 -11.74 -6.73
N GLU A 47 0.12 -10.52 -7.10
CA GLU A 47 -1.20 -10.25 -7.65
C GLU A 47 -1.35 -10.81 -9.08
N LEU A 48 -0.31 -10.73 -9.91
CA LEU A 48 -0.28 -11.38 -11.23
C LEU A 48 -0.35 -12.90 -11.13
N PHE A 49 0.35 -13.48 -10.16
CA PHE A 49 0.26 -14.89 -9.86
C PHE A 49 -1.17 -15.27 -9.43
N ARG A 50 -1.79 -14.47 -8.55
CA ARG A 50 -3.19 -14.65 -8.15
C ARG A 50 -4.14 -14.62 -9.35
N PHE A 51 -3.98 -13.69 -10.30
CA PHE A 51 -4.78 -13.68 -11.53
C PHE A 51 -4.57 -14.93 -12.38
N SER A 52 -3.34 -15.43 -12.48
CA SER A 52 -3.03 -16.67 -13.20
C SER A 52 -3.75 -17.88 -12.58
N GLN A 53 -3.81 -17.96 -11.24
CA GLN A 53 -4.56 -19.02 -10.55
C GLN A 53 -6.07 -18.97 -10.84
N LEU A 54 -6.60 -17.78 -11.16
CA LEU A 54 -8.00 -17.60 -11.59
C LEU A 54 -8.25 -18.00 -13.05
N GLY A 55 -7.22 -18.42 -13.79
CA GLY A 55 -7.31 -18.78 -15.21
C GLY A 55 -7.19 -17.58 -16.16
N LEU A 56 -6.64 -16.46 -15.69
CA LEU A 56 -6.45 -15.26 -16.49
C LEU A 56 -5.04 -15.18 -17.07
N ASP A 57 -4.90 -14.48 -18.19
CA ASP A 57 -3.61 -14.17 -18.80
C ASP A 57 -2.96 -12.99 -18.07
N ALA A 58 -2.02 -13.30 -17.17
CA ALA A 58 -1.28 -12.30 -16.41
C ALA A 58 -0.45 -11.36 -17.30
N ALA A 59 0.08 -11.83 -18.43
CA ALA A 59 0.83 -10.97 -19.35
C ALA A 59 -0.09 -9.93 -20.00
N LYS A 60 -1.29 -10.35 -20.43
CA LYS A 60 -2.31 -9.41 -20.94
C LYS A 60 -2.76 -8.41 -19.88
N ILE A 61 -2.97 -8.86 -18.64
CA ILE A 61 -3.34 -7.97 -17.52
C ILE A 61 -2.23 -6.94 -17.23
N LYS A 62 -0.98 -7.39 -17.16
CA LYS A 62 0.18 -6.51 -16.97
C LYS A 62 0.29 -5.48 -18.08
N GLN A 63 0.12 -5.91 -19.34
CA GLN A 63 0.16 -5.03 -20.49
C GLN A 63 -0.94 -3.95 -20.49
N VAL A 64 -2.15 -4.29 -20.04
CA VAL A 64 -3.27 -3.32 -19.96
C VAL A 64 -3.06 -2.33 -18.81
N GLY A 65 -2.47 -2.77 -17.70
CA GLY A 65 -2.08 -1.91 -16.57
C GLY A 65 -3.23 -1.41 -15.69
N THR A 66 -4.46 -1.33 -16.21
CA THR A 66 -5.63 -0.83 -15.48
C THR A 66 -6.86 -1.71 -15.68
N ILE A 67 -7.70 -1.80 -14.64
CA ILE A 67 -8.92 -2.59 -14.64
C ILE A 67 -10.07 -1.67 -14.24
N GLY A 68 -11.00 -1.39 -15.16
CA GLY A 68 -12.09 -0.45 -14.90
C GLY A 68 -11.59 0.98 -14.62
N GLY A 69 -10.51 1.41 -15.27
CA GLY A 69 -9.94 2.75 -15.16
C GLY A 69 -9.11 3.01 -13.89
N GLN A 70 -8.68 1.95 -13.20
CA GLN A 70 -7.98 2.00 -11.93
C GLN A 70 -6.88 0.92 -11.92
N GLU A 71 -5.70 1.22 -11.38
CA GLU A 71 -4.56 0.27 -11.31
C GLU A 71 -4.72 -0.75 -10.18
N SER A 72 -5.49 -0.40 -9.15
CA SER A 72 -5.67 -1.22 -7.96
C SER A 72 -6.32 -2.58 -8.26
N THR A 73 -5.72 -3.68 -7.81
CA THR A 73 -6.23 -5.06 -8.03
C THR A 73 -7.09 -5.57 -6.87
N ARG A 74 -7.14 -4.83 -5.74
CA ARG A 74 -7.99 -5.11 -4.58
C ARG A 74 -8.75 -3.87 -4.15
N ARG A 75 -10.09 -3.92 -4.17
CA ARG A 75 -10.97 -2.76 -3.93
C ARG A 75 -12.17 -3.14 -3.09
N ILE A 76 -12.56 -2.26 -2.18
CA ILE A 76 -13.84 -2.33 -1.49
C ILE A 76 -14.92 -1.70 -2.39
N GLY A 77 -16.07 -2.34 -2.53
CA GLY A 77 -17.13 -1.88 -3.44
C GLY A 77 -16.83 -2.19 -4.92
N ASP A 78 -17.02 -1.20 -5.80
CA ASP A 78 -16.89 -1.27 -7.26
C ASP A 78 -17.77 -2.36 -7.91
N TYR A 79 -19.10 -2.17 -7.84
CA TYR A 79 -20.07 -3.18 -8.30
C TYR A 79 -19.85 -3.60 -9.76
N LYS A 80 -19.41 -2.67 -10.61
CA LYS A 80 -19.20 -2.90 -12.05
C LYS A 80 -18.19 -4.00 -12.27
N VAL A 81 -17.04 -3.93 -11.58
CA VAL A 81 -16.00 -4.95 -11.71
C VAL A 81 -16.29 -6.18 -10.84
N LYS A 82 -17.06 -6.06 -9.74
CA LYS A 82 -17.40 -7.23 -8.90
C LYS A 82 -18.45 -8.15 -9.51
N TYR A 83 -19.36 -7.63 -10.31
CA TYR A 83 -20.48 -8.39 -10.86
C TYR A 83 -20.48 -8.44 -12.40
N GLY A 84 -19.81 -7.50 -13.07
CA GLY A 84 -19.70 -7.44 -14.54
C GLY A 84 -18.31 -7.79 -15.07
N TYR A 85 -17.45 -8.46 -14.29
CA TYR A 85 -16.12 -8.85 -14.80
C TYR A 85 -16.19 -9.83 -15.97
N SER A 86 -17.28 -10.58 -16.11
CA SER A 86 -17.53 -11.46 -17.27
C SER A 86 -17.61 -10.69 -18.59
N ASP A 87 -18.04 -9.44 -18.54
CA ASP A 87 -18.22 -8.58 -19.71
C ASP A 87 -16.93 -7.85 -20.10
N ILE A 88 -15.88 -7.97 -19.27
CA ILE A 88 -14.55 -7.41 -19.53
C ILE A 88 -13.73 -8.49 -20.21
N GLU A 89 -13.37 -8.29 -21.48
CA GLU A 89 -12.76 -9.30 -22.36
C GLU A 89 -11.61 -10.09 -21.68
N PHE A 90 -10.65 -9.39 -21.08
CA PHE A 90 -9.47 -10.00 -20.46
C PHE A 90 -9.69 -10.54 -19.03
N LEU A 91 -10.89 -10.36 -18.47
CA LEU A 91 -11.31 -10.94 -17.18
C LEU A 91 -12.40 -12.01 -17.33
N SER A 92 -12.97 -12.15 -18.52
CA SER A 92 -14.11 -13.02 -18.81
C SER A 92 -13.87 -14.49 -18.44
N ALA A 93 -12.62 -14.96 -18.52
CA ALA A 93 -12.22 -16.32 -18.18
C ALA A 93 -12.02 -16.56 -16.66
N ALA A 94 -12.20 -15.55 -15.81
CA ALA A 94 -11.95 -15.67 -14.37
C ALA A 94 -12.91 -16.67 -13.70
N LYS A 95 -12.36 -17.66 -12.99
CA LYS A 95 -13.15 -18.65 -12.22
C LYS A 95 -13.93 -18.06 -11.05
N SER A 96 -13.47 -16.92 -10.52
CA SER A 96 -14.11 -16.17 -9.43
C SER A 96 -13.75 -14.69 -9.55
N LYS A 97 -14.28 -13.84 -8.66
CA LYS A 97 -14.07 -12.39 -8.67
C LYS A 97 -12.57 -12.03 -8.75
N PRO A 98 -12.10 -11.41 -9.84
CA PRO A 98 -10.68 -11.11 -10.02
C PRO A 98 -10.24 -9.92 -9.15
N ILE A 99 -11.11 -8.92 -8.99
CA ILE A 99 -10.90 -7.84 -8.01
C ILE A 99 -11.56 -8.25 -6.70
N ILE A 100 -10.75 -8.40 -5.66
CA ILE A 100 -11.19 -8.83 -4.32
C ILE A 100 -11.22 -7.66 -3.33
N ALA A 101 -11.93 -7.82 -2.22
CA ALA A 101 -11.97 -6.84 -1.12
C ALA A 101 -11.21 -7.34 0.12
N GLU A 102 -10.62 -8.54 0.04
CA GLU A 102 -9.88 -9.14 1.15
C GLU A 102 -8.56 -8.38 1.36
N PRO A 103 -8.30 -7.91 2.58
CA PRO A 103 -7.09 -7.17 2.88
C PRO A 103 -5.87 -8.09 2.91
N GLU A 104 -4.71 -7.55 2.57
CA GLU A 104 -3.45 -8.16 2.98
C GLU A 104 -3.12 -7.71 4.41
N ILE A 105 -2.80 -8.68 5.26
CA ILE A 105 -2.38 -8.44 6.65
C ILE A 105 -0.86 -8.57 6.69
N HIS A 106 -0.18 -7.45 6.94
CA HIS A 106 1.25 -7.48 7.20
C HIS A 106 1.48 -7.77 8.68
N GLY A 107 2.49 -8.61 8.95
CA GLY A 107 2.80 -9.10 10.28
C GLY A 107 3.12 -7.99 11.28
N GLY A 108 3.24 -8.37 12.55
CA GLY A 108 3.52 -7.44 13.61
C GLY A 108 4.91 -6.81 13.53
N HIS A 109 4.97 -5.48 13.48
CA HIS A 109 6.24 -4.75 13.60
C HIS A 109 6.50 -4.36 15.06
N PRO A 110 7.58 -4.85 15.70
CA PRO A 110 7.92 -4.44 17.06
C PRO A 110 8.38 -2.98 17.09
N LEU A 111 7.85 -2.20 18.02
CA LEU A 111 8.18 -0.79 18.20
C LEU A 111 8.97 -0.49 19.48
N ASP A 112 9.38 -1.51 20.24
CA ASP A 112 10.15 -1.33 21.46
C ASP A 112 11.47 -0.59 21.16
N GLY A 113 11.66 0.56 21.80
CA GLY A 113 12.84 1.41 21.62
C GLY A 113 12.92 2.12 20.26
N VAL A 114 11.84 2.10 19.45
CA VAL A 114 11.78 2.82 18.18
C VAL A 114 11.35 4.27 18.40
N THR A 115 12.19 5.21 17.99
CA THR A 115 11.83 6.63 17.88
C THR A 115 11.55 6.95 16.42
N GLY A 116 10.43 7.59 16.13
CA GLY A 116 10.03 7.85 14.75
C GLY A 116 8.56 8.21 14.61
N PHE A 117 8.00 8.02 13.41
CA PHE A 117 6.60 8.26 13.11
C PHE A 117 6.06 7.28 12.05
N LEU A 118 4.74 7.11 12.05
CA LEU A 118 4.00 6.32 11.06
C LEU A 118 3.29 7.28 10.10
N VAL A 119 3.39 7.01 8.80
CA VAL A 119 2.67 7.75 7.75
C VAL A 119 1.63 6.84 7.13
N LEU A 120 0.39 7.30 7.03
CA LEU A 120 -0.64 6.70 6.19
C LEU A 120 -0.99 7.73 5.11
N MET A 121 -0.81 7.37 3.84
CA MET A 121 -1.04 8.29 2.73
C MET A 121 -1.87 7.64 1.62
N SER A 122 -2.70 8.46 0.99
CA SER A 122 -3.53 8.06 -0.14
C SER A 122 -2.73 8.03 -1.44
N GLU A 123 -3.24 7.28 -2.42
CA GLU A 123 -2.70 7.23 -3.78
C GLU A 123 -2.47 8.61 -4.40
N GLY A 124 -3.45 9.51 -4.25
CA GLY A 124 -3.40 10.84 -4.85
C GLY A 124 -2.19 11.67 -4.40
N LEU A 125 -1.76 11.53 -3.15
CA LEU A 125 -0.63 12.31 -2.62
C LEU A 125 0.69 11.88 -3.26
N TYR A 126 1.03 10.59 -3.16
CA TYR A 126 2.32 10.13 -3.67
C TYR A 126 2.37 10.14 -5.20
N LYS A 127 1.25 9.89 -5.90
CA LYS A 127 1.21 10.00 -7.36
C LYS A 127 1.38 11.43 -7.87
N ALA A 128 0.82 12.42 -7.16
CA ALA A 128 1.04 13.82 -7.54
C ALA A 128 2.52 14.19 -7.42
N LEU A 129 3.22 13.66 -6.42
CA LEU A 129 4.65 13.88 -6.24
C LEU A 129 5.48 13.14 -7.30
N ASP A 130 5.19 11.86 -7.57
CA ASP A 130 5.84 11.09 -8.65
C ASP A 130 5.64 11.76 -10.02
N ALA A 131 4.47 12.38 -10.27
CA ALA A 131 4.20 13.10 -11.51
C ALA A 131 5.04 14.38 -11.66
N ALA A 132 5.39 15.03 -10.54
CA ALA A 132 6.17 16.27 -10.53
C ALA A 132 7.69 16.00 -10.55
N HIS A 133 8.15 15.02 -9.78
CA HIS A 133 9.58 14.80 -9.51
C HIS A 133 10.14 13.52 -10.14
N GLY A 134 9.29 12.71 -10.76
CA GLY A 134 9.63 11.40 -11.32
C GLY A 134 9.32 10.25 -10.35
N PRO A 135 9.11 9.03 -10.86
CA PRO A 135 8.65 7.91 -10.06
C PRO A 135 9.73 7.40 -9.09
N GLY A 136 9.29 6.94 -7.92
CA GLY A 136 10.07 6.07 -7.03
C GLY A 136 10.77 6.78 -5.87
N GLN A 137 10.69 8.11 -5.79
CA GLN A 137 11.25 8.89 -4.67
C GLN A 137 10.18 9.41 -3.70
N ALA A 138 8.89 9.30 -4.05
CA ALA A 138 7.82 9.92 -3.27
C ALA A 138 7.80 9.52 -1.79
N ASN A 139 8.07 8.25 -1.46
CA ASN A 139 8.09 7.79 -0.06
C ASN A 139 9.16 8.53 0.77
N GLN A 140 10.36 8.70 0.22
CA GLN A 140 11.47 9.34 0.92
C GLN A 140 11.26 10.84 1.04
N GLU A 141 10.80 11.47 -0.03
CA GLU A 141 10.53 12.90 -0.05
C GLU A 141 9.42 13.29 0.93
N ILE A 142 8.29 12.56 0.93
CA ILE A 142 7.20 12.80 1.88
C ILE A 142 7.69 12.66 3.32
N ALA A 143 8.45 11.60 3.63
CA ALA A 143 9.00 11.40 4.95
C ALA A 143 9.96 12.52 5.38
N ALA A 144 10.81 13.00 4.47
CA ALA A 144 11.72 14.11 4.72
C ALA A 144 10.98 15.44 4.94
N MET A 145 9.93 15.71 4.15
CA MET A 145 9.06 16.87 4.35
C MET A 145 8.39 16.84 5.73
N ILE A 146 7.83 15.70 6.12
CA ILE A 146 7.22 15.51 7.45
C ILE A 146 8.24 15.73 8.56
N ALA A 147 9.44 15.13 8.45
CA ALA A 147 10.50 15.30 9.45
C ALA A 147 10.95 16.77 9.59
N THR A 148 10.97 17.50 8.49
CA THR A 148 11.28 18.94 8.49
C THR A 148 10.20 19.75 9.21
N GLU A 149 8.93 19.41 9.02
CA GLU A 149 7.82 20.09 9.68
C GLU A 149 7.70 19.76 11.16
N PHE A 150 8.07 18.55 11.59
CA PHE A 150 8.20 18.21 13.02
C PHE A 150 9.14 19.15 13.79
N ALA A 151 10.15 19.73 13.12
CA ALA A 151 11.06 20.68 13.74
C ALA A 151 10.50 22.11 13.85
N LYS A 152 9.42 22.43 13.12
CA LYS A 152 8.86 23.79 13.03
C LYS A 152 7.50 23.93 13.71
N GLN A 153 6.67 22.89 13.63
CA GLN A 153 5.30 22.92 14.10
C GLN A 153 5.24 22.55 15.58
N THR A 154 4.30 23.16 16.30
CA THR A 154 4.03 22.85 17.72
C THR A 154 2.87 21.87 17.90
N SER A 155 2.27 21.44 16.78
CA SER A 155 1.01 20.73 16.68
C SER A 155 1.06 19.78 15.48
N LEU A 156 0.36 18.64 15.59
CA LEU A 156 0.04 17.77 14.46
C LEU A 156 -1.33 18.08 13.83
N ASP A 157 -2.11 18.96 14.47
CA ASP A 157 -3.37 19.54 13.97
C ASP A 157 -3.13 20.81 13.14
#